data_AF-A0A183DDG6-F1
#
_entry.id   AF-A0A183DDG6-F1
#
_cell.length_a   1.000
_cell.length_b   1.000
_cell.length_c   1.000
_cell.angle_alpha   90.00
_cell.angle_beta   90.00
_cell.angle_gamma   90.00
#
_symmetry.space_group_name_H-M   'P 1'
#
loop_
_entity.id
_entity.type
_entity.pdbx_description
1 polymer ?
#
loop_
_entity_poly.entity_id
_entity_poly.type
_entity_poly.pdbx_seq_one_letter_code
_entity_poly.pdbx_strand_id
1 'polypeptide(L)'
;MRCSIDDSWIPSGNVIMSSPTQEKGVALELGLRVRDGFSNPLLSLDEPILPHNPIAHIAFDFETKCADDSCALYFIEVGLDASSDSYYRIIADFSGTQRYQSYFFPIISASPTQFLFVFIRYTF
;
A
#
# COMPACT_ATOMS: atom_id res chain seq x y z
N MET A 1 24.66 4.16 26.90
CA MET A 1 24.67 4.04 25.44
C MET A 1 23.23 4.07 24.97
N ARG A 2 22.82 5.14 24.27
CA ARG A 2 21.49 5.24 23.66
C ARG A 2 21.57 4.62 22.28
N CYS A 3 20.78 3.58 22.01
CA CYS A 3 20.45 3.22 20.62
C CYS A 3 19.59 4.36 20.07
N SER A 4 20.20 5.31 19.37
CA SER A 4 19.48 6.20 18.47
C SER A 4 19.10 5.36 17.27
N ILE A 5 17.86 4.88 17.25
CA ILE A 5 17.28 4.31 16.03
C ILE A 5 16.59 5.48 15.33
N ASP A 6 17.38 6.33 14.68
CA ASP A 6 16.88 7.41 13.84
C ASP A 6 16.70 6.95 12.39
N ASP A 7 16.26 5.69 12.21
CA ASP A 7 15.80 5.09 10.93
C ASP A 7 15.11 3.75 11.25
N SER A 8 13.87 3.79 11.79
CA SER A 8 13.09 2.57 12.03
C SER A 8 11.95 2.41 11.02
N TRP A 9 12.09 1.42 10.15
CA TRP A 9 11.12 0.91 9.17
C TRP A 9 9.93 0.11 9.76
N ILE A 10 9.67 0.21 11.05
CA ILE A 10 8.47 -0.37 11.66
C ILE A 10 7.61 0.80 12.11
N PRO A 11 6.38 0.96 11.61
CA PRO A 11 5.47 1.92 12.20
C PRO A 11 5.23 1.49 13.65
N SER A 12 5.93 2.13 14.59
CA SER A 12 5.63 2.07 16.01
C SER A 12 4.38 2.91 16.26
N GLY A 13 3.27 2.47 15.67
CA GLY A 13 1.97 3.09 15.75
C GLY A 13 0.96 2.02 16.13
N ASN A 14 0.31 2.21 17.26
CA ASN A 14 -0.78 1.38 17.78
C ASN A 14 -2.14 1.74 17.14
N VAL A 15 -2.13 2.51 16.05
CA VAL A 15 -3.35 3.08 15.46
C VAL A 15 -3.28 3.01 13.93
N ILE A 16 -4.20 2.25 13.37
CA ILE A 16 -4.58 2.31 11.96
C ILE A 16 -5.81 3.23 11.91
N MET A 17 -5.68 4.39 11.26
CA MET A 17 -6.81 5.32 11.10
C MET A 17 -7.48 5.09 9.74
N SER A 18 -8.74 4.65 9.77
CA SER A 18 -9.60 4.68 8.58
C SER A 18 -10.03 6.11 8.29
N SER A 19 -9.94 6.53 7.02
CA SER A 19 -10.55 7.79 6.59
C SER A 19 -12.08 7.65 6.56
N PRO A 20 -12.86 8.62 7.07
CA PRO A 20 -14.31 8.63 6.87
C PRO A 20 -14.61 8.92 5.40
N THR A 21 -14.88 7.87 4.62
CA THR A 21 -15.25 8.01 3.21
C THR A 21 -16.72 8.42 3.09
N GLN A 22 -16.97 9.67 2.67
CA GLN A 22 -18.32 10.19 2.38
C GLN A 22 -18.87 9.72 1.01
N GLU A 23 -18.07 9.00 0.22
CA GLU A 23 -18.49 8.50 -1.09
C GLU A 23 -19.33 7.22 -0.96
N LYS A 24 -20.50 7.24 -1.63
CA LYS A 24 -21.40 6.08 -1.73
C LYS A 24 -20.63 4.92 -2.36
N GLY A 25 -20.27 3.95 -1.54
CA GLY A 25 -19.66 2.70 -2.01
C GLY A 25 -18.25 2.44 -1.49
N VAL A 26 -17.55 3.38 -0.84
CA VAL A 26 -16.28 3.05 -0.17
C VAL A 26 -16.55 2.70 1.28
N ALA A 27 -16.35 1.43 1.63
CA ALA A 27 -16.60 0.89 2.97
C ALA A 27 -15.40 1.06 3.91
N LEU A 28 -14.17 1.07 3.36
CA LEU A 28 -12.94 1.31 4.12
C LEU A 28 -11.86 1.87 3.18
N GLU A 29 -11.15 2.89 3.65
CA GLU A 29 -9.93 3.38 3.03
C GLU A 29 -8.80 3.44 4.08
N LEU A 30 -7.67 2.83 3.76
CA LEU A 30 -6.43 2.87 4.53
C LEU A 30 -5.31 3.44 3.67
N GLY A 31 -4.63 4.47 4.16
CA GLY A 31 -3.52 5.10 3.46
C GLY A 31 -2.18 4.86 4.15
N LEU A 32 -1.18 4.44 3.38
CA LEU A 32 0.22 4.39 3.78
C LEU A 32 1.01 5.41 2.97
N ARG A 33 1.44 6.50 3.61
CA ARG A 33 2.20 7.57 2.95
C ARG A 33 3.68 7.50 3.30
N VAL A 34 4.52 7.31 2.29
CA VAL A 34 5.98 7.24 2.41
C VAL A 34 6.58 8.52 1.84
N ARG A 35 6.96 9.45 2.73
CA ARG A 35 7.37 10.82 2.34
C ARG A 35 8.81 10.92 1.87
N ASP A 36 9.70 10.13 2.44
CA ASP A 36 11.14 10.20 2.19
C ASP A 36 11.58 9.18 1.13
N GLY A 37 10.65 8.37 0.62
CA GLY A 37 10.94 7.30 -0.33
C GLY A 37 11.46 6.04 0.34
N PHE A 38 12.15 5.21 -0.44
CA PHE A 38 12.70 3.93 0.00
C PHE A 38 14.22 3.91 -0.13
N SER A 39 14.88 3.30 0.85
CA SER A 39 16.31 3.03 0.81
C SER A 39 16.58 1.61 1.30
N ASN A 40 17.51 0.92 0.66
CA ASN A 40 17.99 -0.38 1.11
C ASN A 40 19.52 -0.34 1.18
N PRO A 41 20.11 -0.26 2.38
CA PRO A 41 21.56 -0.20 2.53
C PRO A 41 22.26 -1.52 2.17
N LEU A 42 21.50 -2.61 2.01
CA LEU A 42 22.02 -3.93 1.64
C LEU A 42 22.04 -4.14 0.12
N LEU A 43 21.36 -3.29 -0.65
CA LEU A 43 21.46 -3.31 -2.12
C LEU A 43 22.82 -2.75 -2.52
N SER A 44 23.55 -3.49 -3.35
CA SER A 44 24.81 -2.98 -3.89
C SER A 44 24.53 -1.81 -4.84
N LEU A 45 25.39 -0.79 -4.81
CA LEU A 45 25.25 0.42 -5.64
C LEU A 45 25.27 0.11 -7.14
N ASP A 46 25.86 -1.03 -7.53
CA ASP A 46 26.04 -1.45 -8.91
C ASP A 46 24.94 -2.41 -9.41
N GLU A 47 24.06 -2.89 -8.52
CA GLU A 47 22.97 -3.77 -8.90
C GLU A 47 21.72 -2.99 -9.28
N PRO A 48 21.09 -3.32 -10.43
CA PRO A 48 19.83 -2.69 -10.81
C PRO A 48 18.69 -3.13 -9.88
N ILE A 49 17.87 -2.17 -9.46
CA ILE A 49 16.64 -2.44 -8.73
C ILE A 49 15.65 -3.11 -9.69
N LEU A 50 15.29 -4.35 -9.39
CA LEU A 50 14.42 -5.19 -10.23
C LEU A 50 13.39 -5.91 -9.35
N PRO A 51 12.28 -6.43 -9.90
CA PRO A 51 11.27 -7.12 -9.10
C PRO A 51 11.79 -8.32 -8.28
N HIS A 52 12.88 -8.96 -8.73
CA HIS A 52 13.55 -10.05 -8.01
C HIS A 52 14.67 -9.57 -7.07
N ASN A 53 15.03 -8.28 -7.11
CA ASN A 53 15.96 -7.62 -6.20
C ASN A 53 15.44 -6.21 -5.84
N PRO A 54 14.30 -6.11 -5.13
CA PRO A 54 13.61 -4.84 -4.91
C PRO A 54 14.22 -4.03 -3.77
N ILE A 55 13.93 -2.73 -3.75
CA ILE A 55 14.39 -1.83 -2.70
C ILE A 55 13.61 -2.00 -1.39
N ALA A 56 12.36 -2.43 -1.47
CA ALA A 56 11.55 -2.76 -0.32
C ALA A 56 10.42 -3.72 -0.72
N HIS A 57 9.65 -4.17 0.26
CA HIS A 57 8.42 -4.93 0.04
C HIS A 57 7.28 -4.32 0.84
N ILE A 58 6.09 -4.31 0.23
CA ILE A 58 4.83 -4.17 0.97
C ILE A 58 4.20 -5.54 1.05
N ALA A 59 3.86 -5.94 2.27
CA ALA A 59 3.14 -7.17 2.55
C ALA A 59 1.92 -6.85 3.41
N PHE A 60 0.79 -7.48 3.11
CA PHE A 60 -0.40 -7.40 3.93
C PHE A 60 -1.19 -8.70 3.88
N ASP A 61 -1.79 -9.02 5.01
CA ASP A 61 -2.69 -10.15 5.16
C ASP A 61 -4.12 -9.62 5.21
N PHE A 62 -5.04 -10.30 4.54
CA PHE A 62 -6.43 -9.89 4.53
C PHE A 62 -7.39 -11.06 4.31
N GLU A 63 -8.63 -10.86 4.75
CA GLU A 63 -9.80 -11.67 4.44
C GLU A 63 -10.94 -10.69 4.11
N THR A 64 -11.64 -10.88 2.99
CA THR A 64 -12.85 -10.08 2.69
C THR A 64 -14.07 -10.97 2.80
N LYS A 65 -15.10 -10.48 3.50
CA LYS A 65 -16.42 -11.13 3.55
C LYS A 65 -17.45 -10.19 3.00
N CYS A 66 -18.14 -10.64 1.96
CA CYS A 66 -19.16 -9.86 1.28
C CYS A 66 -20.48 -10.63 1.29
N ALA A 67 -21.59 -9.87 1.33
CA ALA A 67 -22.91 -10.47 1.30
C ALA A 67 -23.22 -11.13 -0.06
N ASP A 68 -22.60 -10.62 -1.12
CA ASP A 68 -22.66 -11.05 -2.51
C ASP A 68 -21.35 -10.65 -3.23
N ASP A 69 -21.31 -10.78 -4.56
CA ASP A 69 -20.15 -10.41 -5.38
C ASP A 69 -20.02 -8.89 -5.61
N SER A 70 -20.79 -8.06 -4.88
CA SER A 70 -20.84 -6.61 -5.06
C SER A 70 -19.74 -5.84 -4.30
N CYS A 71 -18.60 -6.45 -3.99
CA CYS A 71 -17.51 -5.76 -3.28
C CYS A 71 -16.16 -6.01 -3.93
N ALA A 72 -15.18 -5.16 -3.63
CA ALA A 72 -13.79 -5.40 -4.00
C ALA A 72 -12.83 -4.70 -3.04
N LEU A 73 -11.67 -5.31 -2.80
CA LEU A 73 -10.52 -4.64 -2.20
C LEU A 73 -9.52 -4.28 -3.31
N TYR A 74 -9.15 -3.01 -3.38
CA TYR A 74 -8.09 -2.51 -4.25
C TYR A 74 -6.85 -2.16 -3.45
N PHE A 75 -5.70 -2.49 -4.02
CA PHE A 75 -4.41 -1.97 -3.61
C PHE A 75 -3.89 -1.04 -4.70
N ILE A 76 -3.72 0.23 -4.36
CA ILE A 76 -3.47 1.32 -5.31
C ILE A 76 -2.20 2.06 -4.88
N GLU A 77 -1.42 2.49 -5.86
CA GLU A 77 -0.33 3.44 -5.69
C GLU A 77 -0.74 4.81 -6.24
N VAL A 78 -0.40 5.86 -5.50
CA VAL A 78 -0.66 7.26 -5.84
C VAL A 78 0.66 8.00 -5.73
N GLY A 79 1.13 8.54 -6.86
CA GLY A 79 2.32 9.39 -6.89
C GLY A 79 2.13 10.64 -6.03
N LEU A 80 3.17 11.05 -5.30
CA LEU A 80 3.14 12.25 -4.46
C LEU A 80 3.54 13.54 -5.21
N ASP A 81 3.99 13.43 -6.46
CA ASP A 81 4.44 14.57 -7.27
C ASP A 81 3.25 15.30 -7.92
N ALA A 82 3.17 16.61 -7.66
CA ALA A 82 2.05 17.47 -8.01
C ALA A 82 2.02 17.95 -9.49
N SER A 83 2.95 17.50 -10.34
CA SER A 83 3.18 18.08 -11.67
C SER A 83 2.63 17.27 -12.85
N SER A 84 2.14 16.05 -12.61
CA SER A 84 1.40 15.26 -13.60
C SER A 84 0.02 14.96 -13.03
N ASP A 85 -1.02 15.07 -13.86
CA ASP A 85 -2.37 14.59 -13.54
C ASP A 85 -2.30 13.34 -12.66
N SER A 86 -2.94 13.40 -11.50
CA SER A 86 -2.91 12.41 -10.42
C SER A 86 -3.10 10.98 -10.93
N TYR A 87 -2.01 10.34 -11.34
CA TYR A 87 -2.03 9.01 -11.93
C TYR A 87 -2.04 8.01 -10.77
N TYR A 88 -3.23 7.55 -10.40
CA TYR A 88 -3.35 6.38 -9.55
C TYR A 88 -3.07 5.13 -10.39
N ARG A 89 -2.32 4.19 -9.83
CA ARG A 89 -2.01 2.90 -10.44
C ARG A 89 -2.61 1.80 -9.58
N ILE A 90 -3.58 1.06 -10.12
CA ILE A 90 -4.09 -0.14 -9.47
C ILE A 90 -2.98 -1.20 -9.54
N ILE A 91 -2.50 -1.64 -8.38
CA ILE A 91 -1.51 -2.70 -8.26
C ILE A 91 -2.20 -4.07 -8.25
N ALA A 92 -3.28 -4.19 -7.48
CA ALA A 92 -4.05 -5.42 -7.38
C ALA A 92 -5.52 -5.13 -7.06
N ASP A 93 -6.39 -6.02 -7.51
CA ASP A 93 -7.81 -6.05 -7.20
C ASP A 93 -8.21 -7.44 -6.70
N PHE A 94 -9.06 -7.47 -5.67
CA PHE A 94 -9.59 -8.68 -5.07
C PHE A 94 -11.10 -8.57 -4.94
N SER A 95 -11.82 -9.14 -5.90
CA SER A 95 -13.29 -9.06 -5.97
C SER A 95 -13.98 -10.05 -5.04
N GLY A 96 -15.10 -9.65 -4.46
CA GLY A 96 -15.97 -10.54 -3.69
C GLY A 96 -15.35 -11.01 -2.37
N THR A 97 -15.83 -12.17 -1.91
CA THR A 97 -15.34 -12.83 -0.70
C THR A 97 -14.01 -13.53 -0.99
N GLN A 98 -12.97 -13.11 -0.28
CA GLN A 98 -11.62 -13.66 -0.36
C GLN A 98 -11.32 -14.39 0.95
N ARG A 99 -10.79 -15.61 0.84
CA ARG A 99 -10.25 -16.32 2.01
C ARG A 99 -9.04 -15.58 2.54
N TYR A 100 -8.69 -15.84 3.80
CA TYR A 100 -7.45 -15.35 4.38
C TYR A 100 -6.26 -15.66 3.47
N GLN A 101 -5.56 -14.62 3.04
CA GLN A 101 -4.37 -14.72 2.20
C GLN A 101 -3.41 -13.56 2.46
N SER A 102 -2.16 -13.77 2.09
CA SER A 102 -1.10 -12.77 2.13
C SER A 102 -0.78 -12.31 0.71
N TYR A 103 -0.67 -11.00 0.50
CA TYR A 103 -0.19 -10.41 -0.74
C TYR A 103 1.14 -9.72 -0.53
N PHE A 104 2.06 -9.90 -1.49
CA PHE A 104 3.41 -9.35 -1.46
C PHE A 104 3.68 -8.55 -2.73
N PHE A 105 4.08 -7.30 -2.56
CA PHE A 105 4.39 -6.39 -3.66
C PHE A 105 5.83 -5.87 -3.56
N PRO A 106 6.67 -6.12 -4.58
CA PRO A 106 8.03 -5.58 -4.62
C PRO A 106 8.02 -4.10 -4.99
N ILE A 107 8.73 -3.29 -4.20
CA ILE A 107 8.98 -1.89 -4.49
C ILE A 107 10.25 -1.77 -5.32
N ILE A 108 10.14 -1.18 -6.51
CA ILE A 108 11.26 -1.01 -7.44
C ILE A 108 11.64 0.45 -7.68
N SER A 109 10.96 1.39 -7.02
CA SER A 109 11.25 2.83 -7.09
C SER A 109 11.63 3.33 -5.71
N ALA A 110 12.67 4.16 -5.65
CA ALA A 110 13.08 4.84 -4.41
C ALA A 110 12.25 6.10 -4.13
N SER A 111 11.40 6.54 -5.07
CA SER A 111 10.67 7.80 -4.94
C SER A 111 9.63 7.79 -3.82
N PRO A 112 9.35 8.95 -3.19
CA PRO A 112 8.20 9.13 -2.32
C PRO A 112 6.90 8.72 -3.00
N THR A 113 6.02 8.04 -2.28
CA THR A 113 4.76 7.53 -2.82
C THR A 113 3.72 7.34 -1.72
N GLN A 114 2.47 7.15 -2.11
CA GLN A 114 1.38 6.79 -1.22
C GLN A 114 0.69 5.53 -1.73
N PHE A 115 0.41 4.60 -0.83
CA PHE A 115 -0.41 3.44 -1.11
C PHE A 115 -1.78 3.60 -0.46
N LEU A 116 -2.81 3.15 -1.16
CA LEU A 116 -4.18 3.10 -0.67
C LEU A 116 -4.68 1.66 -0.74
N PHE A 117 -5.30 1.22 0.35
CA PHE A 117 -6.08 0.00 0.42
C PHE A 117 -7.54 0.42 0.51
N VAL A 118 -8.30 0.15 -0.55
CA VAL A 118 -9.66 0.67 -0.70
C VAL A 118 -10.60 -0.50 -0.82
N PHE A 119 -11.40 -0.73 0.22
CA PHE A 119 -12.48 -1.71 0.18
C PHE A 119 -13.78 -1.01 -0.19
N ILE A 120 -14.33 -1.40 -1.33
CA ILE A 120 -15.57 -0.84 -1.86
C ILE A 120 -16.68 -1.88 -1.89
N ARG A 121 -17.90 -1.38 -1.87
CA ARG A 121 -19.14 -2.05 -2.17
C ARG A 121 -19.81 -1.32 -3.33
N TYR A 122 -20.02 -2.01 -4.44
CA TYR A 122 -20.86 -1.55 -5.52
C TYR A 122 -22.32 -1.52 -5.05
N THR A 123 -22.94 -0.34 -5.10
CA THR A 123 -24.41 -0.24 -5.11
C THR A 123 -24.85 -0.19 -6.55
N PHE A 124 -25.47 -1.27 -7.03
CA PHE A 124 -26.31 -1.23 -8.23
C PHE A 124 -27.68 -0.63 -7.89
#